data_AF-A0A832C257-F1
#
_entry.id   AF-A0A832C257-F1
#
_cell.length_a   1.000
_cell.length_b   1.000
_cell.length_c   1.000
_cell.angle_alpha   90.00
_cell.angle_beta   90.00
_cell.angle_gamma   90.00
#
_symmetry.space_group_name_H-M   'P 1'
#
loop_
_entity.id
_entity.type
_entity.pdbx_description
1 polymer ?
#
loop_
_entity_poly.entity_id
_entity_poly.type
_entity_poly.pdbx_seq_one_letter_code
_entity_poly.pdbx_strand_id
1 'polypeptide(L)'
;MKQKRQQQGFTLIEILISLTILAMIMAVTMGGFRLGTSSWETGTKRLDEQQRMRCVFDILIQDIKSCLGLRKPGKYEIDASGEKRYDQNQQNWPVVFLGEAKRVTFITTASGIDRKLKKGSLRLVSYYLSQDENKPGLVMEESPWLGQDIFHDDEEEEADELKPRSYRHSLYPDVVDVTFRYYGVKKPYGEVEELDAEPQWYDDWNLLEDVRSGEGYLRELPEKIEVTIHRKLKEGEENREERQGRQEAQEMVMRLQIPIPIVERRVNAASASAQ
;
A
#
# COMPACT_ATOMS: atom_id res chain seq x y z
N MET A 1 46.10 4.85 -81.78
CA MET A 1 47.02 4.30 -80.75
C MET A 1 46.20 3.80 -79.57
N LYS A 2 46.17 2.48 -79.31
CA LYS A 2 45.37 1.88 -78.22
C LYS A 2 46.17 1.96 -76.91
N GLN A 3 45.66 2.70 -75.92
CA GLN A 3 46.19 2.68 -74.56
C GLN A 3 46.00 1.27 -73.96
N LYS A 4 47.10 0.61 -73.57
CA LYS A 4 47.05 -0.58 -72.72
C LYS A 4 46.61 -0.14 -71.32
N ARG A 5 45.37 -0.45 -70.95
CA ARG A 5 44.93 -0.44 -69.55
C ARG A 5 45.75 -1.49 -68.81
N GLN A 6 46.61 -1.06 -67.89
CA GLN A 6 47.23 -1.96 -66.94
C GLN A 6 46.17 -2.36 -65.92
N GLN A 7 45.82 -3.65 -65.88
CA GLN A 7 45.00 -4.20 -64.81
C GLN A 7 45.87 -4.25 -63.56
N GLN A 8 45.71 -3.25 -62.69
CA GLN A 8 46.31 -3.26 -61.35
C GLN A 8 45.53 -4.25 -60.50
N GLY A 9 46.14 -5.40 -60.20
CA GLY A 9 45.64 -6.32 -59.19
C GLY A 9 45.92 -5.78 -57.78
N PHE A 10 45.07 -6.15 -56.82
CA PHE A 10 45.29 -5.81 -55.42
C PHE A 10 46.60 -6.41 -54.92
N THR A 11 47.37 -5.59 -54.22
CA THR A 11 48.61 -6.06 -53.60
C THR A 11 48.30 -6.89 -52.35
N LEU A 12 49.17 -7.84 -52.01
CA LEU A 12 49.02 -8.65 -50.78
C LEU A 12 48.89 -7.76 -49.53
N ILE A 13 49.65 -6.66 -49.50
CA ILE A 13 49.64 -5.71 -48.38
C ILE A 13 48.30 -4.97 -48.27
N GLU A 14 47.66 -4.66 -49.38
CA GLU A 14 46.37 -3.97 -49.40
C GLU A 14 45.24 -4.86 -48.87
N ILE A 15 45.30 -6.17 -49.18
CA ILE A 15 44.38 -7.16 -48.59
C ILE A 15 44.62 -7.33 -47.09
N LEU A 16 45.88 -7.38 -46.64
CA LEU A 16 46.23 -7.46 -45.22
C LEU A 16 45.75 -6.23 -44.43
N ILE A 17 45.97 -5.02 -44.96
CA ILE A 17 45.51 -3.78 -44.31
C ILE A 17 43.98 -3.74 -44.29
N SER A 18 43.32 -4.12 -45.37
CA SER A 18 41.85 -4.15 -45.43
C SER A 18 41.26 -5.12 -44.40
N LEU A 19 41.84 -6.32 -44.25
CA LEU A 19 41.39 -7.32 -43.28
C LEU A 19 41.64 -6.88 -41.83
N THR A 20 42.76 -6.23 -41.54
CA THR A 20 43.05 -5.71 -40.18
C THR A 20 42.12 -4.57 -39.79
N ILE A 21 41.86 -3.62 -40.70
CA ILE A 21 40.90 -2.55 -40.47
C ILE A 21 39.49 -3.14 -40.26
N LEU A 22 39.09 -4.12 -41.08
CA LEU A 22 37.79 -4.78 -40.94
C LEU A 22 37.66 -5.48 -39.58
N ALA A 23 38.67 -6.23 -39.16
CA ALA A 23 38.70 -6.89 -37.85
C ALA A 23 38.62 -5.87 -36.70
N MET A 24 39.30 -4.73 -36.83
CA MET A 24 39.28 -3.65 -35.83
C MET A 24 37.90 -2.99 -35.73
N ILE A 25 37.26 -2.71 -36.87
CA ILE A 25 35.90 -2.17 -36.94
C ILE A 25 34.91 -3.15 -36.30
N MET A 26 35.01 -4.44 -36.61
CA MET A 26 34.18 -5.48 -35.99
C MET A 26 34.38 -5.53 -34.47
N ALA A 27 35.63 -5.46 -33.99
CA ALA A 27 35.94 -5.47 -32.57
C ALA A 27 35.35 -4.26 -31.83
N VAL A 28 35.48 -3.05 -32.38
CA VAL A 28 34.89 -1.83 -31.81
C VAL A 28 33.36 -1.90 -31.82
N THR A 29 32.77 -2.36 -32.92
CA THR A 29 31.30 -2.49 -33.05
C THR A 29 30.74 -3.50 -32.05
N MET A 30 31.39 -4.67 -31.92
CA MET A 30 31.02 -5.70 -30.95
C MET A 30 31.19 -5.19 -29.50
N GLY A 31 32.25 -4.42 -29.23
CA GLY A 31 32.49 -3.78 -27.94
C GLY A 31 31.41 -2.76 -27.57
N GLY A 32 31.06 -1.87 -28.51
CA GLY A 32 29.98 -0.90 -28.34
C GLY A 32 28.62 -1.57 -28.13
N PHE A 33 28.34 -2.65 -28.87
CA PHE A 33 27.09 -3.40 -28.72
C PHE A 33 26.97 -4.05 -27.34
N ARG A 34 28.03 -4.71 -26.85
CA ARG A 34 28.06 -5.29 -25.49
C ARG A 34 27.87 -4.25 -24.38
N LEU A 35 28.46 -3.07 -24.53
CA LEU A 35 28.31 -1.97 -23.58
C LEU A 35 26.89 -1.38 -23.61
N GLY A 36 26.31 -1.26 -24.80
CA GLY A 36 24.92 -0.80 -24.98
C GLY A 36 23.91 -1.74 -24.33
N THR A 37 24.04 -3.06 -24.57
CA THR A 37 23.11 -4.05 -24.02
C THR A 37 23.19 -4.14 -22.49
N SER A 38 24.41 -4.16 -21.93
CA SER A 38 24.59 -4.22 -20.47
C SER A 38 24.13 -2.95 -19.74
N SER A 39 24.34 -1.78 -20.34
CA SER A 39 23.85 -0.51 -19.80
C SER A 39 22.32 -0.43 -19.85
N TRP A 40 21.72 -0.91 -20.94
CA TRP A 40 20.27 -0.99 -21.08
C TRP A 40 19.66 -1.93 -20.05
N GLU A 41 20.21 -3.13 -19.89
CA GLU A 41 19.71 -4.14 -18.95
C GLU A 41 19.80 -3.66 -17.48
N THR A 42 20.86 -2.94 -17.13
CA THR A 42 21.01 -2.34 -15.80
C THR A 42 20.03 -1.18 -15.62
N GLY A 43 19.79 -0.38 -16.66
CA GLY A 43 18.81 0.70 -16.65
C GLY A 43 17.36 0.21 -16.51
N THR A 44 16.99 -0.85 -17.24
CA THR A 44 15.65 -1.42 -17.19
C THR A 44 15.34 -2.01 -15.82
N LYS A 45 16.30 -2.69 -15.18
CA LYS A 45 16.10 -3.25 -13.83
C LYS A 45 15.78 -2.17 -12.79
N ARG A 46 16.48 -1.02 -12.83
CA ARG A 46 16.21 0.12 -11.94
C ARG A 46 14.84 0.74 -12.20
N LEU A 47 14.44 0.86 -13.47
CA LEU A 47 13.13 1.40 -13.84
C LEU A 47 11.99 0.49 -13.37
N ASP A 48 12.14 -0.83 -13.52
CA ASP A 48 11.15 -1.81 -13.07
C ASP A 48 10.93 -1.76 -11.55
N GLU A 49 12.01 -1.61 -10.76
CA GLU A 49 11.93 -1.52 -9.29
C GLU A 49 11.24 -0.25 -8.81
N GLN A 50 11.53 0.89 -9.44
CA GLN A 50 10.85 2.16 -9.16
C GLN A 50 9.38 2.10 -9.56
N GLN A 51 9.07 1.49 -10.71
CA GLN A 51 7.69 1.33 -11.18
C GLN A 51 6.88 0.44 -10.22
N ARG A 52 7.47 -0.65 -9.71
CA ARG A 52 6.80 -1.50 -8.71
C ARG A 52 6.46 -0.73 -7.44
N MET A 53 7.40 0.06 -6.92
CA MET A 53 7.16 0.89 -5.74
C MET A 53 6.05 1.92 -5.99
N ARG A 54 6.04 2.53 -7.17
CA ARG A 54 4.97 3.46 -7.57
C ARG A 54 3.61 2.79 -7.59
N CYS A 55 3.49 1.59 -8.15
CA CYS A 55 2.24 0.84 -8.13
C CYS A 55 1.77 0.52 -6.70
N VAL A 56 2.69 0.18 -5.78
CA VAL A 56 2.36 -0.06 -4.37
C VAL A 56 1.80 1.20 -3.70
N PHE A 57 2.41 2.36 -3.96
CA PHE A 57 1.88 3.63 -3.46
C PHE A 57 0.53 4.00 -4.06
N ASP A 58 0.33 3.78 -5.36
CA ASP A 58 -0.93 4.07 -6.00
C ASP A 58 -2.07 3.27 -5.36
N ILE A 59 -1.83 1.98 -5.05
CA ILE A 59 -2.78 1.12 -4.33
C ILE A 59 -3.07 1.67 -2.93
N LEU A 60 -2.03 1.94 -2.14
CA LEU A 60 -2.18 2.44 -0.77
C LEU A 60 -2.91 3.80 -0.72
N ILE A 61 -2.52 4.73 -1.61
CA ILE A 61 -3.15 6.05 -1.72
C ILE A 61 -4.62 5.89 -2.12
N GLN A 62 -4.92 5.01 -3.08
CA GLN A 62 -6.29 4.78 -3.53
C GLN A 62 -7.15 4.16 -2.43
N ASP A 63 -6.62 3.19 -1.68
CA ASP A 63 -7.33 2.56 -0.57
C ASP A 63 -7.66 3.59 0.51
N ILE A 64 -6.69 4.39 0.96
CA ILE A 64 -6.88 5.42 2.00
C ILE A 64 -7.83 6.52 1.51
N LYS A 65 -7.68 6.99 0.27
CA LYS A 65 -8.62 7.96 -0.32
C LYS A 65 -10.03 7.41 -0.49
N SER A 66 -10.20 6.09 -0.55
CA SER A 66 -11.51 5.44 -0.67
C SER A 66 -11.99 4.88 0.67
N CYS A 67 -11.33 5.28 1.77
CA CYS A 67 -11.70 4.93 3.13
C CYS A 67 -13.10 5.43 3.44
N LEU A 68 -13.91 4.57 4.06
CA LEU A 68 -15.25 4.90 4.50
C LEU A 68 -15.35 4.81 6.01
N GLY A 69 -15.89 5.88 6.60
CA GLY A 69 -16.20 5.96 8.02
C GLY A 69 -17.51 5.23 8.32
N LEU A 70 -17.56 3.93 8.04
CA LEU A 70 -18.74 3.14 8.36
C LEU A 70 -18.87 3.02 9.87
N ARG A 71 -20.09 3.20 10.34
CA ARG A 71 -20.41 3.12 11.74
C ARG A 71 -20.91 1.71 12.07
N LYS A 72 -20.42 1.12 13.16
CA LYS A 72 -20.84 -0.22 13.61
C LYS A 72 -22.32 -0.18 13.99
N PRO A 73 -23.20 -1.07 13.47
CA PRO A 73 -24.55 -1.17 13.98
C PRO A 73 -24.52 -1.49 15.48
N GLY A 74 -25.25 -0.70 16.26
CA GLY A 74 -25.20 -0.70 17.72
C GLY A 74 -25.62 -2.04 18.31
N LYS A 75 -25.29 -2.23 19.58
CA LYS A 75 -25.73 -3.41 20.33
C LYS A 75 -27.26 -3.52 20.23
N TYR A 76 -27.74 -4.75 20.02
CA TYR A 76 -29.15 -5.07 20.10
C TYR A 76 -29.37 -5.81 21.42
N GLU A 77 -30.42 -5.45 22.15
CA GLU A 77 -30.91 -6.25 23.26
C GLU A 77 -31.95 -7.21 22.72
N ILE A 78 -31.88 -8.47 23.15
CA ILE A 78 -32.95 -9.43 22.91
C ILE A 78 -33.92 -9.26 24.08
N ASP A 79 -35.14 -8.84 23.79
CA ASP A 79 -36.15 -8.72 24.83
C ASP A 79 -36.62 -10.09 25.33
N ALA A 80 -37.40 -10.09 26.42
CA ALA A 80 -37.94 -11.32 27.01
C ALA A 80 -38.88 -12.10 26.06
N SER A 81 -39.32 -11.49 24.95
CA SER A 81 -40.09 -12.11 23.86
C SER A 81 -39.22 -12.70 22.74
N GLY A 82 -37.89 -12.53 22.80
CA GLY A 82 -36.96 -12.99 21.76
C GLY A 82 -36.84 -12.02 20.57
N GLU A 83 -37.45 -10.84 20.62
CA GLU A 83 -37.33 -9.83 19.57
C GLU A 83 -36.07 -8.99 19.77
N LYS A 84 -35.36 -8.74 18.67
CA LYS A 84 -34.15 -7.90 18.65
C LYS A 84 -34.57 -6.43 18.70
N ARG A 85 -34.31 -5.77 19.81
CA ARG A 85 -34.42 -4.31 19.95
C ARG A 85 -33.06 -3.66 19.71
N TYR A 86 -32.95 -2.97 18.59
CA TYR A 86 -31.78 -2.15 18.28
C TYR A 86 -31.87 -0.82 19.01
N ASP A 87 -30.73 -0.33 19.51
CA ASP A 87 -30.62 1.07 19.92
C ASP A 87 -30.99 1.96 18.72
N GLN A 88 -32.09 2.70 18.85
CA GLN A 88 -32.65 3.52 17.79
C GLN A 88 -31.77 4.73 17.46
N ASN A 89 -30.75 5.02 18.27
CA ASN A 89 -29.86 6.14 18.05
C ASN A 89 -28.65 5.78 17.15
N GLN A 90 -28.93 5.53 15.87
CA GLN A 90 -27.91 5.21 14.84
C GLN A 90 -26.82 6.29 14.69
N GLN A 91 -27.05 7.49 15.23
CA GLN A 91 -26.13 8.63 15.13
C GLN A 91 -24.93 8.52 16.08
N ASN A 92 -24.95 7.59 17.03
CA ASN A 92 -23.90 7.36 18.03
C ASN A 92 -23.26 5.98 17.86
N TRP A 93 -22.68 5.69 16.70
CA TRP A 93 -22.01 4.42 16.45
C TRP A 93 -20.54 4.64 16.08
N PRO A 94 -19.61 3.83 16.63
CA PRO A 94 -18.18 4.03 16.43
C PRO A 94 -17.79 3.75 14.98
N VAL A 95 -16.80 4.50 14.49
CA VAL A 95 -16.27 4.30 13.14
C VAL A 95 -15.37 3.08 13.12
N VAL A 96 -15.53 2.24 12.08
CA VAL A 96 -14.68 1.08 11.82
C VAL A 96 -13.37 1.54 11.18
N PHE A 97 -12.49 2.08 12.02
CA PHE A 97 -11.14 2.48 11.68
C PHE A 97 -10.24 2.21 12.88
N LEU A 98 -9.19 1.41 12.68
CA LEU A 98 -8.17 1.13 13.68
C LEU A 98 -6.83 1.66 13.20
N GLY A 99 -6.35 2.73 13.83
CA GLY A 99 -5.08 3.35 13.46
C GLY A 99 -4.00 3.16 14.51
N GLU A 100 -3.15 2.15 14.38
CA GLU A 100 -1.97 2.00 15.22
C GLU A 100 -0.70 2.46 14.48
N ALA A 101 0.34 2.84 15.22
CA ALA A 101 1.59 3.31 14.64
C ALA A 101 2.23 2.32 13.62
N LYS A 102 2.01 1.01 13.78
CA LYS A 102 2.61 -0.05 12.94
C LYS A 102 1.59 -0.82 12.09
N ARG A 103 0.29 -0.57 12.29
CA ARG A 103 -0.79 -1.25 11.59
C ARG A 103 -1.95 -0.28 11.43
N VAL A 104 -2.45 -0.14 10.21
CA VAL A 104 -3.71 0.57 9.97
C VAL A 104 -4.72 -0.37 9.34
N THR A 105 -5.92 -0.39 9.90
CA THR A 105 -7.03 -1.23 9.46
C THR A 105 -8.28 -0.38 9.25
N PHE A 106 -8.88 -0.46 8.07
CA PHE A 106 -10.04 0.38 7.73
C PHE A 106 -10.88 -0.26 6.62
N ILE A 107 -12.08 0.29 6.43
CA ILE A 107 -12.97 -0.13 5.34
C ILE A 107 -12.75 0.77 4.13
N THR A 108 -12.65 0.18 2.94
CA THR A 108 -12.47 0.90 1.68
C THR A 108 -13.43 0.41 0.59
N THR A 109 -13.76 1.30 -0.34
CA THR A 109 -14.50 0.99 -1.59
C THR A 109 -13.58 0.82 -2.79
N ALA A 110 -12.28 1.04 -2.64
CA ALA A 110 -11.31 0.84 -3.70
C ALA A 110 -11.35 -0.61 -4.19
N SER A 111 -11.01 -0.82 -5.47
CA SER A 111 -10.90 -2.17 -6.01
C SER A 111 -9.71 -2.89 -5.39
N GLY A 112 -9.93 -4.09 -4.88
CA GLY A 112 -8.86 -4.93 -4.32
C GLY A 112 -7.92 -5.47 -5.38
N ILE A 113 -6.80 -6.03 -4.91
CA ILE A 113 -5.83 -6.70 -5.78
C ILE A 113 -6.39 -8.06 -6.20
N ASP A 114 -7.09 -8.75 -5.31
CA ASP A 114 -7.68 -10.06 -5.63
C ASP A 114 -8.94 -9.93 -6.49
N ARG A 115 -8.88 -10.50 -7.69
CA ARG A 115 -10.00 -10.56 -8.65
C ARG A 115 -11.21 -11.35 -8.11
N LYS A 116 -11.03 -12.17 -7.08
CA LYS A 116 -12.11 -12.91 -6.41
C LYS A 116 -13.04 -11.99 -5.61
N LEU A 117 -12.55 -10.82 -5.19
CA LEU A 117 -13.40 -9.80 -4.57
C LEU A 117 -14.20 -9.10 -5.68
N LYS A 118 -15.54 -9.11 -5.54
CA LYS A 118 -16.42 -8.46 -6.52
C LYS A 118 -16.10 -6.97 -6.57
N LYS A 119 -15.90 -6.42 -7.77
CA LYS A 119 -15.75 -4.96 -7.96
C LYS A 119 -16.94 -4.23 -7.30
N GLY A 120 -16.65 -3.25 -6.47
CA GLY A 120 -17.65 -2.44 -5.77
C GLY A 120 -18.14 -3.02 -4.44
N SER A 121 -17.62 -4.17 -3.96
CA SER A 121 -17.83 -4.60 -2.58
C SER A 121 -16.98 -3.78 -1.62
N LEU A 122 -17.51 -3.53 -0.42
CA LEU A 122 -16.73 -3.00 0.69
C LEU A 122 -15.65 -4.02 1.07
N ARG A 123 -14.44 -3.55 1.33
CA ARG A 123 -13.32 -4.38 1.78
C ARG A 123 -12.82 -3.86 3.11
N LEU A 124 -12.52 -4.77 4.03
CA LEU A 124 -11.63 -4.47 5.14
C LEU A 124 -10.21 -4.66 4.65
N VAL A 125 -9.37 -3.65 4.83
CA VAL A 125 -7.95 -3.71 4.49
C VAL A 125 -7.11 -3.44 5.72
N SER A 126 -6.02 -4.19 5.89
CA SER A 126 -5.01 -3.98 6.91
C SER A 126 -3.63 -3.86 6.27
N TYR A 127 -2.90 -2.80 6.58
CA TYR A 127 -1.51 -2.60 6.14
C TYR A 127 -0.58 -2.70 7.34
N TYR A 128 0.45 -3.53 7.24
CA TYR A 128 1.45 -3.73 8.29
C TYR A 128 2.78 -4.28 7.74
N LEU A 129 3.84 -4.18 8.54
CA LEU A 129 5.09 -4.89 8.26
C LEU A 129 4.96 -6.35 8.68
N SER A 130 5.20 -7.27 7.76
CA SER A 130 5.22 -8.70 8.05
C SER A 130 6.59 -9.15 8.56
N GLN A 131 6.60 -9.87 9.67
CA GLN A 131 7.78 -10.56 10.22
C GLN A 131 7.92 -12.01 9.73
N ASP A 132 7.03 -12.46 8.85
CA ASP A 132 7.07 -13.82 8.27
C ASP A 132 8.23 -13.94 7.26
N GLU A 133 9.12 -14.90 7.47
CA GLU A 133 10.26 -15.19 6.58
C GLU A 133 9.81 -15.52 5.14
N ASN A 134 8.60 -16.07 4.95
CA ASN A 134 8.07 -16.42 3.63
C ASN A 134 7.48 -15.21 2.89
N LYS A 135 7.07 -14.16 3.62
CA LYS A 135 6.48 -12.93 3.06
C LYS A 135 7.00 -11.72 3.83
N PRO A 136 8.30 -11.39 3.73
CA PRO A 136 8.85 -10.23 4.41
C PRO A 136 8.33 -8.93 3.79
N GLY A 137 8.46 -7.84 4.55
CA GLY A 137 8.22 -6.49 4.09
C GLY A 137 6.77 -6.02 4.21
N LEU A 138 6.39 -5.06 3.36
CA LEU A 138 5.06 -4.45 3.41
C LEU A 138 4.01 -5.43 2.93
N VAL A 139 3.03 -5.71 3.80
CA VAL A 139 1.91 -6.61 3.52
C VAL A 139 0.60 -5.84 3.56
N MET A 140 -0.27 -6.19 2.60
CA MET A 140 -1.68 -5.82 2.62
C MET A 140 -2.51 -7.08 2.80
N GLU A 141 -3.38 -7.04 3.80
CA GLU A 141 -4.37 -8.08 4.05
C GLU A 141 -5.75 -7.52 3.73
N GLU A 142 -6.51 -8.22 2.89
CA GLU A 142 -7.85 -7.79 2.47
C GLU A 142 -8.89 -8.90 2.65
N SER A 143 -10.08 -8.52 3.13
CA SER A 143 -11.23 -9.41 3.24
C SER A 143 -12.51 -8.68 2.81
N PRO A 144 -13.53 -9.39 2.30
CA PRO A 144 -14.81 -8.77 1.99
C PRO A 144 -15.50 -8.33 3.29
N TRP A 145 -15.95 -7.07 3.35
CA TRP A 145 -16.78 -6.60 4.46
C TRP A 145 -18.23 -7.02 4.25
N LEU A 146 -18.69 -7.98 5.05
CA LEU A 146 -20.05 -8.53 4.99
C LEU A 146 -21.02 -7.86 5.99
N GLY A 147 -20.59 -6.79 6.67
CA GLY A 147 -21.41 -6.14 7.71
C GLY A 147 -21.54 -6.94 9.01
N GLN A 148 -20.77 -8.02 9.17
CA GLN A 148 -20.66 -8.79 10.41
C GLN A 148 -19.59 -8.20 11.33
N ASP A 149 -19.73 -8.46 12.63
CA ASP A 149 -18.76 -8.08 13.65
C ASP A 149 -17.50 -8.91 13.48
N ILE A 150 -16.44 -8.28 12.98
CA ILE A 150 -15.12 -8.92 12.78
C ILE A 150 -14.10 -8.49 13.84
N PHE A 151 -14.52 -7.67 14.81
CA PHE A 151 -13.67 -7.17 15.89
C PHE A 151 -14.05 -7.77 17.25
N HIS A 152 -15.03 -8.68 17.29
CA HIS A 152 -15.23 -9.55 18.43
C HIS A 152 -14.35 -10.80 18.26
N ASP A 153 -13.38 -10.91 19.16
CA ASP A 153 -12.70 -12.15 19.48
C ASP A 153 -13.69 -13.07 20.20
N ASP A 154 -14.67 -13.60 19.47
CA ASP A 154 -15.32 -14.83 19.95
C ASP A 154 -14.27 -15.93 19.77
N GLU A 155 -13.57 -16.25 20.87
CA GLU A 155 -12.76 -17.45 21.09
C GLU A 155 -13.62 -18.74 21.07
N GLU A 156 -14.76 -18.73 20.38
CA GLU A 156 -15.55 -19.94 20.14
C GLU A 156 -15.02 -20.58 18.84
N GLU A 157 -14.34 -21.72 19.02
CA GLU A 157 -13.85 -22.63 17.98
C GLU A 157 -14.95 -23.21 17.05
N GLU A 158 -16.20 -22.75 17.15
CA GLU A 158 -17.33 -23.25 16.36
C GLU A 158 -17.72 -22.31 15.21
N ALA A 159 -16.92 -22.33 14.14
CA ALA A 159 -17.35 -22.37 12.73
C ALA A 159 -16.22 -21.89 11.80
N ASP A 160 -15.36 -22.82 11.39
CA ASP A 160 -14.31 -22.61 10.38
C ASP A 160 -14.88 -22.18 8.99
N GLU A 161 -16.21 -22.20 8.82
CA GLU A 161 -16.89 -21.89 7.56
C GLU A 161 -17.39 -20.44 7.40
N LEU A 162 -17.42 -19.62 8.45
CA LEU A 162 -17.99 -18.24 8.36
C LEU A 162 -16.98 -17.09 8.47
N LYS A 163 -15.70 -17.32 8.82
CA LYS A 163 -14.71 -16.23 8.77
C LYS A 163 -14.46 -15.84 7.31
N PRO A 164 -14.70 -14.57 6.91
CA PRO A 164 -14.49 -14.16 5.54
C PRO A 164 -13.03 -14.40 5.16
N ARG A 165 -12.82 -15.16 4.08
CA ARG A 165 -11.48 -15.55 3.62
C ARG A 165 -10.62 -14.30 3.45
N SER A 166 -9.60 -14.19 4.29
CA SER A 166 -8.61 -13.11 4.22
C SER A 166 -7.55 -13.43 3.18
N TYR A 167 -7.24 -12.45 2.33
CA TYR A 167 -6.24 -12.54 1.28
C TYR A 167 -5.03 -11.69 1.65
N ARG A 168 -3.87 -12.34 1.84
CA ARG A 168 -2.62 -11.68 2.22
C ARG A 168 -1.68 -11.53 1.02
N HIS A 169 -1.40 -10.28 0.67
CA HIS A 169 -0.53 -9.88 -0.43
C HIS A 169 0.78 -9.27 0.08
N SER A 170 1.92 -9.79 -0.37
CA SER A 170 3.22 -9.14 -0.15
C SER A 170 3.42 -8.08 -1.24
N LEU A 171 3.34 -6.80 -0.84
CA LEU A 171 3.42 -5.68 -1.76
C LEU A 171 4.88 -5.40 -2.13
N TYR A 172 5.74 -5.29 -1.12
CA TYR A 172 7.15 -4.95 -1.32
C TYR A 172 8.06 -5.59 -0.27
N PRO A 173 8.84 -6.63 -0.63
CA PRO A 173 9.71 -7.36 0.30
C PRO A 173 10.85 -6.54 0.91
N ASP A 174 11.38 -5.55 0.19
CA ASP A 174 12.57 -4.80 0.62
C ASP A 174 12.25 -3.66 1.61
N VAL A 175 10.98 -3.53 2.02
CA VAL A 175 10.56 -2.60 3.08
C VAL A 175 10.98 -3.16 4.43
N VAL A 176 11.68 -2.35 5.23
CA VAL A 176 12.17 -2.72 6.56
C VAL A 176 11.35 -2.14 7.68
N ASP A 177 10.70 -1.00 7.44
CA ASP A 177 9.80 -0.40 8.42
C ASP A 177 8.68 0.35 7.73
N VAL A 178 7.51 0.35 8.36
CA VAL A 178 6.39 1.22 8.00
C VAL A 178 5.79 1.80 9.28
N THR A 179 5.55 3.11 9.26
CA THR A 179 4.89 3.82 10.35
C THR A 179 3.74 4.67 9.85
N PHE A 180 2.71 4.76 10.67
CA PHE A 180 1.51 5.54 10.41
C PHE A 180 1.34 6.59 11.50
N ARG A 181 0.98 7.80 11.10
CA ARG A 181 0.57 8.89 11.99
C ARG A 181 -0.70 9.52 11.47
N TYR A 182 -1.49 10.10 12.34
CA TYR A 182 -2.85 10.49 12.07
C TYR A 182 -3.08 11.94 12.47
N TYR A 183 -3.70 12.72 11.61
CA TYR A 183 -3.97 14.13 11.85
C TYR A 183 -5.47 14.38 11.95
N GLY A 184 -5.90 15.10 12.98
CA GLY A 184 -7.27 15.57 13.11
C GLY A 184 -7.65 15.86 14.56
N VAL A 185 -8.94 15.88 14.85
CA VAL A 185 -9.49 16.05 16.20
C VAL A 185 -10.02 14.71 16.72
N LYS A 186 -9.52 14.27 17.88
CA LYS A 186 -10.02 13.05 18.53
C LYS A 186 -11.27 13.39 19.35
N LYS A 187 -12.45 13.00 18.85
CA LYS A 187 -13.72 13.13 19.58
C LYS A 187 -14.16 11.77 20.13
N PRO A 188 -14.12 11.56 21.45
CA PRO A 188 -14.50 10.29 22.07
C PRO A 188 -15.98 9.97 21.87
N TYR A 189 -16.26 8.67 21.95
CA TYR A 189 -17.61 8.15 22.07
C TYR A 189 -18.23 8.60 23.40
N GLY A 190 -19.53 8.91 23.42
CA GLY A 190 -20.24 9.26 24.66
C GLY A 190 -20.18 10.74 25.11
N GLU A 191 -19.12 11.49 24.78
CA GLU A 191 -19.09 12.94 25.09
C GLU A 191 -19.86 13.76 24.03
N VAL A 192 -20.65 14.73 24.51
CA VAL A 192 -21.56 15.57 23.71
C VAL A 192 -21.04 17.00 23.58
N GLU A 193 -20.03 17.39 24.35
CA GLU A 193 -19.50 18.75 24.28
C GLU A 193 -18.61 18.91 23.04
N GLU A 194 -18.85 20.01 22.32
CA GLU A 194 -17.95 20.53 21.29
C GLU A 194 -16.62 20.85 21.98
N LEU A 195 -15.77 19.84 22.08
CA LEU A 195 -14.35 20.04 22.37
C LEU A 195 -13.81 20.94 21.27
N ASP A 196 -13.56 22.20 21.63
CA ASP A 196 -12.89 23.22 20.81
C ASP A 196 -11.39 22.86 20.72
N ALA A 197 -11.13 21.64 20.26
CA ALA A 197 -9.82 21.02 20.21
C ALA A 197 -9.21 21.26 18.84
N GLU A 198 -8.03 21.86 18.82
CA GLU A 198 -7.29 22.08 17.59
C GLU A 198 -6.77 20.73 17.04
N PRO A 199 -6.79 20.54 15.70
CA PRO A 199 -6.30 19.31 15.08
C PRO A 199 -4.78 19.18 15.26
N GLN A 200 -4.33 17.99 15.65
CA GLN A 200 -2.91 17.69 15.86
C GLN A 200 -2.54 16.30 15.33
N TRP A 201 -1.24 16.02 15.28
CA TRP A 201 -0.71 14.70 14.89
C TRP A 201 -0.68 13.75 16.09
N TYR A 202 -1.15 12.52 15.87
CA TYR A 202 -1.13 11.43 16.82
C TYR A 202 -0.47 10.19 16.22
N ASP A 203 0.19 9.38 17.04
CA ASP A 203 0.81 8.12 16.61
C ASP A 203 -0.16 6.93 16.67
N ASP A 204 -1.32 7.14 17.30
CA ASP A 204 -2.48 6.26 17.25
C ASP A 204 -3.74 7.07 16.92
N TRP A 205 -4.71 6.39 16.35
CA TRP A 205 -6.06 6.86 16.07
C TRP A 205 -7.08 5.85 16.57
N ASN A 206 -6.83 5.38 17.79
CA ASN A 206 -7.72 4.58 18.60
C ASN A 206 -7.73 5.25 19.96
N LEU A 207 -8.90 5.51 20.55
CA LEU A 207 -8.93 5.89 21.96
C LEU A 207 -8.74 4.59 22.74
N LEU A 208 -7.56 4.40 23.30
CA LEU A 208 -7.23 3.21 24.09
C LEU A 208 -7.58 3.45 25.55
N GLU A 209 -8.86 3.40 25.87
CA GLU A 209 -9.30 2.94 27.19
C GLU A 209 -10.08 1.63 27.01
N ASP A 210 -9.32 0.60 26.65
CA ASP A 210 -9.73 -0.80 26.65
C ASP A 210 -10.76 -1.17 25.56
N VAL A 211 -10.28 -1.77 24.47
CA VAL A 211 -11.12 -2.42 23.44
C VAL A 211 -12.09 -3.45 24.08
N ARG A 212 -11.80 -3.92 25.30
CA ARG A 212 -12.64 -4.82 26.08
C ARG A 212 -13.81 -4.14 26.80
N SER A 213 -13.70 -2.84 27.12
CA SER A 213 -14.74 -2.07 27.84
C SER A 213 -15.82 -1.54 26.88
N GLY A 214 -15.47 -1.31 25.62
CA GLY A 214 -16.34 -0.65 24.65
C GLY A 214 -16.47 0.88 24.87
N GLU A 215 -15.73 1.44 25.83
CA GLU A 215 -15.76 2.85 26.23
C GLU A 215 -14.49 3.54 25.70
N GLY A 216 -14.51 3.98 24.44
CA GLY A 216 -13.35 4.70 23.89
C GLY A 216 -13.18 4.61 22.39
N TYR A 217 -14.24 4.74 21.59
CA TYR A 217 -14.07 4.78 20.13
C TYR A 217 -14.14 6.20 19.61
N LEU A 218 -13.40 6.47 18.53
CA LEU A 218 -13.50 7.76 17.86
C LEU A 218 -14.77 7.83 17.01
N ARG A 219 -15.46 8.97 17.09
CA ARG A 219 -16.63 9.26 16.25
C ARG A 219 -16.25 9.61 14.81
N GLU A 220 -15.04 10.09 14.61
CA GLU A 220 -14.58 10.69 13.35
C GLU A 220 -13.32 9.98 12.83
N LEU A 221 -13.22 9.92 11.51
CA LEU A 221 -11.99 9.49 10.83
C LEU A 221 -10.90 10.54 11.03
N PRO A 222 -9.61 10.15 10.92
CA PRO A 222 -8.56 11.14 10.79
C PRO A 222 -8.78 11.93 9.50
N GLU A 223 -8.40 13.21 9.50
CA GLU A 223 -8.44 14.04 8.29
C GLU A 223 -7.32 13.65 7.32
N LYS A 224 -6.15 13.26 7.85
CA LYS A 224 -5.00 12.82 7.07
C LYS A 224 -4.27 11.67 7.76
N ILE A 225 -3.65 10.82 6.94
CA ILE A 225 -2.68 9.83 7.39
C ILE A 225 -1.32 10.19 6.81
N GLU A 226 -0.30 10.24 7.65
CA GLU A 226 1.10 10.23 7.24
C GLU A 226 1.59 8.78 7.26
N VAL A 227 2.11 8.32 6.13
CA VAL A 227 2.75 7.02 6.00
C VAL A 227 4.22 7.24 5.76
N THR A 228 5.07 6.69 6.62
CA THR A 228 6.52 6.68 6.43
C THR A 228 6.97 5.25 6.17
N ILE A 229 7.68 5.03 5.06
CA ILE A 229 8.20 3.73 4.65
C ILE A 229 9.72 3.81 4.56
N HIS A 230 10.39 2.91 5.25
CA HIS A 230 11.84 2.69 5.16
C HIS A 230 12.09 1.47 4.30
N ARG A 231 12.95 1.58 3.29
CA ARG A 231 13.37 0.46 2.45
C ARG A 231 14.88 0.36 2.38
N LYS A 232 15.40 -0.87 2.25
CA LYS A 232 16.81 -1.09 1.92
C LYS A 232 17.05 -0.74 0.45
N LEU A 233 18.12 -0.01 0.17
CA LEU A 233 18.63 0.21 -1.19
C LEU A 233 19.43 -1.01 -1.64
N LYS A 234 19.30 -1.38 -2.92
CA LYS A 234 20.12 -2.45 -3.51
C LYS A 234 21.47 -1.90 -3.97
N GLU A 235 22.46 -2.79 -4.01
CA GLU A 235 23.82 -2.46 -4.44
C GLU A 235 23.80 -1.88 -5.86
N GLY A 236 24.23 -0.63 -6.00
CA GLY A 236 24.19 0.12 -7.27
C GLY A 236 22.99 1.06 -7.44
N GLU A 237 22.06 1.15 -6.50
CA GLU A 237 21.08 2.26 -6.40
C GLU A 237 21.61 3.44 -5.57
N GLU A 238 22.69 3.22 -4.80
CA GLU A 238 23.34 4.25 -3.97
C GLU A 238 23.83 5.42 -4.82
N ASN A 239 23.45 6.63 -4.41
CA ASN A 239 23.83 7.85 -5.13
C ASN A 239 25.34 8.09 -5.03
N ARG A 240 25.96 8.70 -6.05
CA ARG A 240 27.43 8.91 -6.08
C ARG A 240 27.94 9.76 -4.90
N GLU A 241 27.07 10.57 -4.31
CA GLU A 241 27.32 11.43 -3.14
C GLU A 241 27.16 10.68 -1.81
N GLU A 242 26.35 9.62 -1.75
CA GLU A 242 26.03 8.86 -0.53
C GLU A 242 27.15 7.89 -0.12
N ARG A 243 28.07 7.57 -1.05
CA ARG A 243 29.23 6.70 -0.79
C ARG A 243 30.20 7.23 0.28
N GLN A 244 30.11 8.50 0.68
CA GLN A 244 30.98 9.10 1.68
C GLN A 244 30.47 8.99 3.13
N GLY A 245 29.22 8.58 3.37
CA GLY A 245 28.62 8.47 4.71
C GLY A 245 28.15 7.05 5.03
N ARG A 246 29.08 6.12 5.27
CA ARG A 246 28.77 4.70 5.58
C ARG A 246 28.13 4.53 6.96
N GLN A 247 26.80 4.63 7.02
CA GLN A 247 25.90 3.73 7.76
C GLN A 247 24.42 4.07 7.54
N GLU A 248 24.08 5.34 7.27
CA GLU A 248 22.70 5.78 7.01
C GLU A 248 22.31 5.74 5.51
N ALA A 249 23.29 5.69 4.62
CA ALA A 249 23.13 5.71 3.15
C ALA A 249 22.49 4.44 2.53
N GLN A 250 22.11 3.44 3.33
CA GLN A 250 21.53 2.19 2.83
C GLN A 250 20.00 2.14 2.91
N GLU A 251 19.37 3.17 3.46
CA GLU A 251 17.92 3.23 3.61
C GLU A 251 17.33 4.42 2.85
N MET A 252 16.30 4.14 2.06
CA MET A 252 15.49 5.19 1.47
C MET A 252 14.21 5.36 2.29
N VAL A 253 14.01 6.57 2.78
CA VAL A 253 12.82 6.97 3.54
C VAL A 253 11.86 7.69 2.61
N MET A 254 10.62 7.21 2.57
CA MET A 254 9.54 7.84 1.82
C MET A 254 8.44 8.24 2.79
N ARG A 255 8.02 9.50 2.73
CA ARG A 255 6.95 10.05 3.57
C ARG A 255 5.84 10.61 2.69
N LEU A 256 4.62 10.16 2.93
CA LEU A 256 3.43 10.58 2.20
C LEU A 256 2.34 11.01 3.18
N GLN A 257 1.75 12.19 2.96
CA GLN A 257 0.57 12.64 3.67
C GLN A 257 -0.65 12.52 2.77
N ILE A 258 -1.60 11.70 3.17
CA ILE A 258 -2.74 11.31 2.36
C ILE A 258 -4.01 11.81 3.06
N PRO A 259 -4.79 12.72 2.42
CA PRO A 259 -6.06 13.15 2.98
C PRO A 259 -7.10 12.03 2.88
N ILE A 260 -7.90 11.89 3.93
CA ILE A 260 -9.08 11.04 3.94
C ILE A 260 -10.28 11.93 3.60
N PRO A 261 -11.05 11.62 2.55
CA PRO A 261 -12.24 12.38 2.26
C PRO A 261 -13.29 12.14 3.33
N ILE A 262 -13.81 13.23 3.92
CA ILE A 262 -14.94 13.19 4.82
C ILE A 262 -16.20 12.98 3.97
N VAL A 263 -16.58 11.72 3.75
CA VAL A 263 -17.83 11.39 3.07
C VAL A 263 -18.91 11.21 4.14
N GLU A 264 -19.68 12.27 4.41
CA GLU A 264 -20.91 12.16 5.20
C GLU A 264 -21.95 11.34 4.44
N ARG A 265 -21.94 10.01 4.59
CA ARG A 265 -23.05 9.19 4.13
C ARG A 265 -24.15 9.25 5.19
N ARG A 266 -25.16 10.11 4.96
CA ARG A 266 -26.50 9.92 5.54
C ARG A 266 -27.02 8.59 5.03
N VAL A 267 -26.85 7.52 5.80
CA VAL A 267 -27.60 6.28 5.56
C VAL A 267 -29.03 6.61 5.93
N ASN A 268 -29.82 7.02 4.94
CA ASN A 268 -31.27 7.13 5.10
C ASN A 268 -31.78 5.74 5.48
N ALA A 269 -32.27 5.60 6.71
CA ALA A 269 -32.97 4.45 7.23
C ALA A 269 -34.35 4.27 6.54
N ALA A 270 -34.38 4.20 5.21
CA ALA A 270 -35.58 4.09 4.39
C ALA A 270 -35.86 2.67 3.90
N SER A 271 -35.38 1.64 4.61
CA SER A 271 -35.69 0.23 4.32
C SER A 271 -36.16 -0.57 5.54
N ALA A 272 -36.62 0.09 6.59
CA ALA A 272 -37.23 -0.55 7.77
C ALA A 272 -38.75 -0.25 7.89
N SER A 273 -39.40 0.03 6.77
CA SER A 273 -40.87 0.14 6.69
C SER A 273 -41.37 -0.65 5.47
N ALA A 274 -41.18 -1.96 5.54
CA ALA A 274 -41.87 -2.93 4.70
C ALA A 274 -42.07 -4.21 5.52
N GLN A 275 -42.90 -4.10 6.56
CA GLN A 275 -43.79 -5.14 7.07
C GLN A 275 -45.08 -4.46 7.50
#